data_AF-A0A3D3IU61-F1
#
_entry.id   AF-A0A3D3IU61-F1
#
_cell.length_a   1.000
_cell.length_b   1.000
_cell.length_c   1.000
_cell.angle_alpha   90.00
_cell.angle_beta   90.00
_cell.angle_gamma   90.00
#
_symmetry.space_group_name_H-M   'P 1'
#
loop_
_entity.id
_entity.type
_entity.pdbx_description
1 polymer ?
#
loop_
_entity_poly.entity_id
_entity_poly.type
_entity_poly.pdbx_seq_one_letter_code
_entity_poly.pdbx_strand_id
1 'polypeptide(L)'
;MLRRCNRGFSLLEIAIVMTIAGLLIAGIWLVAVEAENSSRKSSLNRDVLQIIQNTGAVFANQAAAVGSFTSADAINAGIFPGNWVYGSVLHHPFARDRSAAASAAMVNQGNNILFSVGNATINGGLPGDACTDLAVKLGTAANFQNLGFVQINVATPLGTRIFRRGDAPIRPTDAATICSPQGRNRVEVLFDPT
;
A
#
# COMPACT_ATOMS: atom_id res chain seq x y z
N MET A 1 44.32 -59.57 -4.90
CA MET A 1 43.67 -58.52 -5.71
C MET A 1 42.29 -58.23 -5.13
N LEU A 2 42.14 -57.13 -4.39
CA LEU A 2 40.84 -56.70 -3.84
C LEU A 2 40.08 -55.92 -4.91
N ARG A 3 39.00 -56.50 -5.46
CA ARG A 3 38.07 -55.81 -6.37
C ARG A 3 37.22 -54.83 -5.55
N ARG A 4 37.39 -53.53 -5.78
CA ARG A 4 36.46 -52.48 -5.31
C ARG A 4 35.16 -52.57 -6.11
N CYS A 5 34.08 -53.03 -5.47
CA CYS A 5 32.73 -52.80 -5.96
C CYS A 5 32.35 -51.35 -5.70
N ASN A 6 32.49 -50.48 -6.68
CA ASN A 6 31.83 -49.18 -6.66
C ASN A 6 30.33 -49.41 -6.82
N ARG A 7 29.58 -49.32 -5.72
CA ARG A 7 28.12 -49.26 -5.74
C ARG A 7 27.73 -47.89 -6.28
N GLY A 8 27.47 -47.81 -7.58
CA GLY A 8 26.84 -46.64 -8.19
C GLY A 8 25.40 -46.51 -7.67
N PHE A 9 24.99 -45.29 -7.34
CA PHE A 9 23.60 -44.99 -6.99
C PHE A 9 22.67 -45.43 -8.14
N SER A 10 21.57 -46.09 -7.79
CA SER A 10 20.56 -46.48 -8.78
C SER A 10 19.93 -45.23 -9.37
N LEU A 11 19.70 -45.20 -10.70
CA LEU A 11 19.06 -44.08 -11.39
C LEU A 11 17.68 -43.72 -10.78
N LEU A 12 16.97 -44.72 -10.27
CA LEU A 12 15.69 -44.54 -9.59
C LEU A 12 15.83 -43.81 -8.25
N GLU A 13 16.90 -44.08 -7.51
CA GLU A 13 17.17 -43.46 -6.21
C GLU A 13 17.45 -41.96 -6.39
N ILE A 14 18.21 -41.61 -7.44
CA ILE A 14 18.49 -40.20 -7.79
C ILE A 14 17.21 -39.48 -8.23
N ALA A 15 16.29 -40.15 -8.95
CA ALA A 15 15.03 -39.55 -9.39
C ALA A 15 14.14 -39.15 -8.19
N ILE A 16 13.99 -40.03 -7.19
CA ILE A 16 13.19 -39.74 -6.00
C ILE A 16 13.78 -38.57 -5.20
N VAL A 17 15.11 -38.53 -5.04
CA VAL A 17 15.80 -37.44 -4.33
C VAL A 17 15.61 -36.11 -5.07
N MET A 18 15.71 -36.10 -6.40
CA MET A 18 15.47 -34.89 -7.20
C MET A 18 14.03 -34.38 -7.07
N THR A 19 13.04 -35.27 -7.01
CA THR A 19 11.64 -34.87 -6.80
C THR A 19 11.44 -34.23 -5.42
N ILE A 20 11.99 -34.83 -4.36
CA ILE A 20 11.88 -34.27 -3.00
C ILE A 20 12.60 -32.91 -2.92
N ALA A 21 13.80 -32.81 -3.48
CA ALA A 21 14.55 -31.55 -3.52
C ALA A 21 13.79 -30.45 -4.29
N GLY A 22 13.17 -30.80 -5.42
CA GLY A 22 12.35 -29.86 -6.20
C GLY A 22 11.14 -29.33 -5.41
N LEU A 23 10.44 -30.21 -4.68
CA LEU A 23 9.32 -29.82 -3.83
C LEU A 23 9.75 -28.90 -2.67
N LEU A 24 10.89 -29.18 -2.05
CA LEU A 24 11.42 -28.36 -0.95
C LEU A 24 11.76 -26.95 -1.43
N ILE A 25 12.43 -26.82 -2.59
CA ILE A 25 12.76 -25.52 -3.16
C ILE A 25 11.48 -24.75 -3.48
N ALA A 26 10.51 -25.38 -4.15
CA ALA A 26 9.23 -24.73 -4.47
C ALA A 26 8.47 -24.25 -3.23
N GLY A 27 8.48 -25.03 -2.14
CA GLY A 27 7.85 -24.65 -0.87
C GLY A 27 8.46 -23.40 -0.24
N ILE A 28 9.79 -23.25 -0.27
CA ILE A 28 10.48 -22.10 0.32
C ILE A 28 10.13 -20.80 -0.43
N TRP A 29 10.04 -20.85 -1.76
CA TRP A 29 9.70 -19.67 -2.57
C TRP A 29 8.30 -19.12 -2.26
N LEU A 30 7.32 -20.00 -2.04
CA LEU A 30 5.94 -19.57 -1.72
C LEU A 30 5.88 -18.80 -0.39
N VAL A 31 6.60 -19.28 0.63
CA VAL A 31 6.63 -18.62 1.95
C VAL A 31 7.35 -17.27 1.89
N ALA A 32 8.43 -17.17 1.12
CA ALA A 32 9.19 -15.93 0.99
C ALA A 32 8.35 -14.80 0.38
N VAL A 33 7.53 -15.09 -0.65
CA VAL A 33 6.67 -14.11 -1.31
C VAL A 33 5.60 -13.56 -0.37
N GLU A 34 4.97 -14.41 0.45
CA GLU A 34 3.94 -13.97 1.39
C GLU A 34 4.54 -13.10 2.51
N ALA A 35 5.72 -13.46 3.02
CA ALA A 35 6.41 -12.68 4.04
C ALA A 35 6.77 -11.28 3.51
N GLU A 36 7.24 -11.18 2.26
CA GLU A 36 7.54 -9.90 1.64
C GLU A 36 6.28 -9.04 1.46
N ASN A 37 5.19 -9.62 0.96
CA ASN A 37 3.91 -8.92 0.81
C ASN A 37 3.36 -8.43 2.15
N SER A 38 3.43 -9.25 3.20
CA SER A 38 3.03 -8.89 4.56
C SER A 38 3.88 -7.73 5.11
N SER A 39 5.20 -7.79 4.92
CA SER A 39 6.10 -6.71 5.32
C SER A 39 5.78 -5.39 4.60
N ARG A 40 5.56 -5.45 3.28
CA ARG A 40 5.17 -4.28 2.47
C ARG A 40 3.82 -3.69 2.90
N LYS A 41 2.81 -4.51 3.20
CA LYS A 41 1.50 -4.07 3.75
C LYS A 41 1.68 -3.38 5.10
N SER A 42 2.46 -3.98 5.98
CA SER A 42 2.75 -3.43 7.30
C SER A 42 3.45 -2.06 7.21
N SER A 43 4.45 -1.93 6.33
CA SER A 43 5.14 -0.67 6.06
C SER A 43 4.21 0.37 5.43
N LEU A 44 3.43 0.00 4.41
CA LEU A 44 2.43 0.90 3.79
C LEU A 44 1.49 1.49 4.84
N ASN A 45 0.93 0.65 5.71
CA ASN A 45 0.00 1.09 6.74
C ASN A 45 0.64 2.05 7.76
N ARG A 46 1.88 1.77 8.19
CA ARG A 46 2.59 2.66 9.12
C ARG A 46 2.90 3.99 8.46
N ASP A 47 3.45 3.95 7.25
CA ASP A 47 3.85 5.13 6.50
C ASP A 47 2.65 6.02 6.19
N VAL A 48 1.51 5.44 5.80
CA VAL A 48 0.26 6.18 5.57
C VAL A 48 -0.25 6.84 6.83
N LEU A 49 -0.29 6.13 7.97
CA LEU A 49 -0.71 6.75 9.23
C LEU A 49 0.21 7.89 9.65
N GLN A 50 1.53 7.73 9.45
CA GLN A 50 2.50 8.79 9.71
C GLN A 50 2.28 10.00 8.79
N ILE A 51 2.04 9.78 7.49
CA ILE A 51 1.71 10.85 6.53
C ILE A 51 0.45 11.60 6.97
N ILE A 52 -0.58 10.88 7.40
CA ILE A 52 -1.83 11.48 7.89
C ILE A 52 -1.59 12.34 9.13
N GLN A 53 -0.81 11.84 10.09
CA GLN A 53 -0.45 12.58 11.30
C GLN A 53 0.38 13.83 10.99
N ASN A 54 1.40 13.69 10.13
CA ASN A 54 2.24 14.81 9.70
C ASN A 54 1.42 15.86 8.93
N THR A 55 0.50 15.43 8.07
CA THR A 55 -0.43 16.31 7.37
C THR A 55 -1.28 17.09 8.37
N GLY A 56 -1.90 16.39 9.32
CA GLY A 56 -2.67 17.03 10.40
C GLY A 56 -1.83 18.05 11.17
N ALA A 57 -0.58 17.74 11.52
CA ALA A 57 0.31 18.65 12.23
C ALA A 57 0.67 19.91 11.41
N VAL A 58 0.92 19.77 10.11
CA VAL A 58 1.24 20.90 9.21
C VAL A 58 0.06 21.84 9.05
N PHE A 59 -1.17 21.29 9.00
CA PHE A 59 -2.39 22.06 8.76
C PHE A 59 -3.16 22.47 10.03
N ALA A 60 -2.79 21.97 11.21
CA ALA A 60 -3.50 22.22 12.48
C ALA A 60 -3.67 23.71 12.83
N ASN A 61 -2.81 24.60 12.31
CA ASN A 61 -2.84 26.03 12.58
C ASN A 61 -3.10 26.88 11.33
N GLN A 62 -3.45 26.27 10.19
CA GLN A 62 -3.64 26.98 8.93
C GLN A 62 -5.12 27.16 8.63
N ALA A 63 -5.65 28.35 8.93
CA ALA A 63 -7.00 28.72 8.56
C ALA A 63 -7.14 28.85 7.03
N ALA A 64 -7.69 27.82 6.40
CA ALA A 64 -8.41 27.83 5.12
C ALA A 64 -7.74 28.36 3.83
N ALA A 65 -6.48 28.82 3.83
CA ALA A 65 -5.82 29.32 2.62
C ALA A 65 -4.80 28.32 2.06
N VAL A 66 -5.28 27.16 1.61
CA VAL A 66 -4.41 26.10 1.06
C VAL A 66 -4.18 26.25 -0.45
N GLY A 67 -4.60 27.37 -1.04
CA GLY A 67 -4.66 27.59 -2.49
C GLY A 67 -3.28 27.61 -3.12
N SER A 68 -2.84 26.44 -3.61
CA SER A 68 -1.59 26.08 -4.29
C SER A 68 -0.80 24.95 -3.64
N PHE A 69 -1.27 24.33 -2.56
CA PHE A 69 -0.54 23.21 -1.96
C PHE A 69 -0.46 22.00 -2.91
N THR A 70 0.76 21.63 -3.25
CA THR A 70 1.10 20.52 -4.14
C THR A 70 1.86 19.42 -3.41
N SER A 71 2.08 18.31 -4.11
CA SER A 71 2.94 17.22 -3.61
C SER A 71 4.39 17.69 -3.40
N ALA A 72 4.89 18.68 -4.16
CA ALA A 72 6.22 19.23 -3.97
C ALA A 72 6.32 20.00 -2.65
N ASP A 73 5.28 20.79 -2.31
CA ASP A 73 5.21 21.50 -1.03
C ASP A 73 5.13 20.51 0.14
N ALA A 74 4.36 19.44 -0.02
CA ALA A 74 4.26 18.36 0.97
C ALA A 74 5.59 17.60 1.18
N ILE A 75 6.37 17.39 0.11
CA ILE A 75 7.72 16.83 0.21
C ILE A 75 8.63 17.78 0.98
N ASN A 76 8.63 19.07 0.63
CA ASN A 76 9.45 20.09 1.29
C ASN A 76 9.06 20.28 2.76
N ALA A 77 7.79 20.12 3.10
CA ALA A 77 7.28 20.17 4.47
C ALA A 77 7.60 18.90 5.29
N GLY A 78 8.22 17.88 4.69
CA GLY A 78 8.58 16.65 5.38
C GLY A 78 7.39 15.78 5.77
N ILE A 79 6.25 15.93 5.09
CA ILE A 79 5.05 15.13 5.38
C ILE A 79 5.29 13.66 5.04
N PHE A 80 6.01 13.40 3.94
CA PHE A 80 6.31 12.06 3.46
C PHE A 80 7.58 11.47 4.09
N PRO A 81 7.58 10.18 4.42
CA PRO A 81 8.79 9.51 4.85
C PRO A 81 9.77 9.39 3.68
N GLY A 82 11.08 9.42 3.97
CA GLY A 82 12.12 9.48 2.92
C GLY A 82 12.11 8.30 1.94
N ASN A 83 11.62 7.13 2.35
CA ASN A 83 11.48 5.95 1.49
C ASN A 83 10.37 6.09 0.41
N TRP A 84 9.51 7.10 0.51
CA TRP A 84 8.47 7.41 -0.48
C TRP A 84 8.92 8.44 -1.51
N VAL A 85 9.95 9.23 -1.23
CA VAL A 85 10.38 10.35 -2.07
C VAL A 85 11.50 9.90 -3.02
N TYR A 86 11.25 9.93 -4.32
CA TYR A 86 12.25 9.66 -5.37
C TYR A 86 12.33 10.88 -6.28
N GLY A 87 13.31 11.75 -6.02
CA GLY A 87 13.37 13.06 -6.66
C GLY A 87 12.17 13.91 -6.28
N SER A 88 11.35 14.29 -7.26
CA SER A 88 10.10 15.05 -7.08
C SER A 88 8.83 14.19 -7.12
N VAL A 89 8.98 12.86 -7.15
CA VAL A 89 7.88 11.91 -7.35
C VAL A 89 7.69 11.04 -6.11
N LEU A 90 6.45 10.74 -5.77
CA LEU A 90 6.09 9.92 -4.62
C LEU A 90 5.77 8.47 -5.03
N HIS A 91 6.43 7.53 -4.36
CA HIS A 91 6.27 6.10 -4.55
C HIS A 91 5.89 5.37 -3.27
N HIS A 92 4.72 4.73 -3.24
CA HIS A 92 4.38 3.82 -2.14
C HIS A 92 5.10 2.46 -2.30
N PRO A 93 5.17 1.62 -1.25
CA PRO A 93 5.91 0.35 -1.27
C PRO A 93 5.49 -0.69 -2.32
N PHE A 94 4.34 -0.51 -2.96
CA PHE A 94 3.82 -1.41 -4.01
C PHE A 94 3.93 -0.82 -5.43
N ALA A 95 4.52 0.36 -5.59
CA ALA A 95 4.79 0.92 -6.90
C ALA A 95 5.74 0.00 -7.67
N ARG A 96 5.31 -0.49 -8.83
CA ARG A 96 6.09 -1.43 -9.65
C ARG A 96 7.19 -0.73 -10.45
N ASP A 97 6.93 0.51 -10.83
CA ASP A 97 7.86 1.33 -11.59
C ASP A 97 8.11 2.65 -10.85
N ARG A 98 9.36 2.90 -10.50
CA ARG A 98 9.81 4.13 -9.83
C ARG A 98 10.26 5.23 -10.80
N SER A 99 10.18 4.97 -12.10
CA SER A 99 10.75 5.84 -13.12
C SER A 99 9.73 6.65 -13.94
N ALA A 100 8.42 6.33 -13.86
CA ALA A 100 7.45 6.85 -14.84
C ALA A 100 6.26 7.65 -14.27
N ALA A 101 5.72 7.34 -13.08
CA ALA A 101 4.53 8.03 -12.57
C ALA A 101 4.42 8.02 -11.04
N ALA A 102 3.94 9.13 -10.48
CA ALA A 102 3.59 9.21 -9.06
C ALA A 102 2.51 8.18 -8.71
N SER A 103 2.77 7.42 -7.66
CA SER A 103 1.83 6.45 -7.11
C SER A 103 1.18 6.94 -5.81
N ALA A 104 1.61 8.09 -5.31
CA ALA A 104 0.92 8.85 -4.29
C ALA A 104 0.94 10.33 -4.65
N ALA A 105 -0.01 11.09 -4.15
CA ALA A 105 -0.05 12.54 -4.36
C ALA A 105 -0.81 13.22 -3.22
N MET A 106 -0.40 14.43 -2.89
CA MET A 106 -1.21 15.40 -2.16
C MET A 106 -1.58 16.56 -3.07
N VAL A 107 -2.86 16.89 -3.06
CA VAL A 107 -3.42 17.98 -3.86
C VAL A 107 -4.39 18.79 -3.02
N ASN A 108 -4.38 20.11 -3.22
CA ASN A 108 -5.47 20.96 -2.77
C ASN A 108 -6.78 20.56 -3.49
N GLN A 109 -7.85 20.43 -2.72
CA GLN A 109 -9.22 20.25 -3.20
C GLN A 109 -10.14 21.32 -2.59
N GLY A 110 -9.96 22.57 -3.02
CA GLY A 110 -10.67 23.74 -2.48
C GLY A 110 -10.13 24.10 -1.10
N ASN A 111 -10.98 23.98 -0.09
CA ASN A 111 -10.60 24.23 1.31
C ASN A 111 -9.97 23.00 1.98
N ASN A 112 -9.96 21.86 1.28
CA ASN A 112 -9.49 20.59 1.81
C ASN A 112 -8.17 20.16 1.19
N ILE A 113 -7.48 19.23 1.86
CA ILE A 113 -6.32 18.54 1.30
C ILE A 113 -6.69 17.10 1.01
N LEU A 114 -6.46 16.65 -0.22
CA LEU A 114 -6.64 15.28 -0.62
C LEU A 114 -5.27 14.61 -0.69
N PHE A 115 -5.04 13.65 0.19
CA PHE A 115 -3.96 12.69 0.05
C PHE A 115 -4.45 11.48 -0.71
N SER A 116 -3.69 10.97 -1.66
CA SER A 116 -4.01 9.79 -2.45
C SER A 116 -2.84 8.81 -2.45
N VAL A 117 -3.16 7.53 -2.29
CA VAL A 117 -2.23 6.41 -2.36
C VAL A 117 -2.76 5.41 -3.35
N GLY A 118 -1.91 5.01 -4.28
CA GLY A 118 -2.29 4.25 -5.44
C GLY A 118 -2.70 5.13 -6.60
N ASN A 119 -2.73 4.52 -7.78
CA ASN A 119 -3.22 5.11 -9.00
C ASN A 119 -4.12 4.07 -9.70
N ALA A 120 -5.24 4.50 -10.28
CA ALA A 120 -6.10 3.60 -11.04
C ALA A 120 -5.43 3.12 -12.37
N THR A 121 -4.21 3.57 -12.65
CA THR A 121 -3.35 3.10 -13.74
C THR A 121 -2.50 1.88 -13.33
N ILE A 122 -1.98 1.16 -14.31
CA ILE A 122 -1.41 -0.19 -14.16
C ILE A 122 -0.09 -0.19 -13.36
N ASN A 123 0.65 0.92 -13.35
CA ASN A 123 2.00 0.99 -12.79
C ASN A 123 2.08 1.52 -11.35
N GLY A 124 0.97 2.06 -10.84
CA GLY A 124 0.93 2.69 -9.52
C GLY A 124 -0.26 2.27 -8.66
N GLY A 125 -1.03 1.26 -9.06
CA GLY A 125 -2.20 0.81 -8.29
C GLY A 125 -1.84 -0.01 -7.05
N LEU A 126 -2.69 0.09 -6.04
CA LEU A 126 -2.62 -0.78 -4.87
C LEU A 126 -3.19 -2.17 -5.20
N PRO A 127 -2.47 -3.26 -4.85
CA PRO A 127 -3.02 -4.61 -4.84
C PRO A 127 -4.35 -4.69 -4.07
N GLY A 128 -5.22 -5.63 -4.45
CA GLY A 128 -6.53 -5.77 -3.81
C GLY A 128 -6.44 -5.97 -2.30
N ASP A 129 -5.52 -6.83 -1.85
CA ASP A 129 -5.28 -7.12 -0.44
C ASP A 129 -4.67 -5.95 0.34
N ALA A 130 -3.76 -5.19 -0.28
CA ALA A 130 -3.22 -3.97 0.33
C ALA A 130 -4.28 -2.87 0.44
N CYS A 131 -5.16 -2.76 -0.56
CA CYS A 131 -6.29 -1.84 -0.54
C CYS A 131 -7.28 -2.17 0.58
N THR A 132 -7.63 -3.45 0.75
CA THR A 132 -8.58 -3.85 1.81
C THR A 132 -8.03 -3.59 3.20
N ASP A 133 -6.78 -3.98 3.44
CA ASP A 133 -6.12 -3.78 4.72
C ASP A 133 -6.01 -2.29 5.08
N LEU A 134 -5.59 -1.46 4.11
CA LEU A 134 -5.51 -0.02 4.30
C LEU A 134 -6.89 0.62 4.55
N ALA A 135 -7.90 0.24 3.76
CA ALA A 135 -9.26 0.78 3.90
C ALA A 135 -9.87 0.43 5.27
N VAL A 136 -9.75 -0.81 5.72
CA VAL A 136 -10.24 -1.25 7.04
C VAL A 136 -9.50 -0.51 8.15
N LYS A 137 -8.18 -0.37 8.03
CA LYS A 137 -7.37 0.28 9.06
C LYS A 137 -7.70 1.76 9.18
N LEU A 138 -7.87 2.47 8.07
CA LEU A 138 -8.22 3.89 8.08
C LEU A 138 -9.69 4.12 8.44
N GLY A 139 -10.59 3.24 7.99
CA GLY A 139 -12.04 3.36 8.15
C GLY A 139 -12.59 3.09 9.54
N THR A 140 -11.82 3.31 10.60
CA THR A 140 -12.29 3.16 11.99
C THR A 140 -12.75 4.51 12.55
N ALA A 141 -13.82 4.52 13.35
CA ALA A 141 -14.35 5.74 13.96
C ALA A 141 -13.30 6.50 14.79
N ALA A 142 -12.42 5.76 15.49
CA ALA A 142 -11.33 6.35 16.26
C ALA A 142 -10.33 7.11 15.39
N ASN A 143 -10.00 6.61 14.20
CA ASN A 143 -9.07 7.27 13.30
C ASN A 143 -9.65 8.56 12.71
N PHE A 144 -10.94 8.57 12.35
CA PHE A 144 -11.61 9.80 11.91
C PHE A 144 -11.63 10.91 12.98
N GLN A 145 -11.66 10.54 14.26
CA GLN A 145 -11.64 11.51 15.37
C GLN A 145 -10.23 11.96 15.74
N ASN A 146 -9.27 11.02 15.79
CA ASN A 146 -7.93 11.30 16.30
C ASN A 146 -6.95 11.81 15.24
N LEU A 147 -7.19 11.52 13.97
CA LEU A 147 -6.23 11.81 12.88
C LEU A 147 -6.66 12.97 11.97
N GLY A 148 -7.77 13.65 12.27
CA GLY A 148 -8.14 14.92 11.64
C GLY A 148 -8.71 14.85 10.22
N PHE A 149 -8.82 13.67 9.60
CA PHE A 149 -9.49 13.54 8.30
C PHE A 149 -11.01 13.39 8.42
N VAL A 150 -11.73 13.78 7.37
CA VAL A 150 -13.21 13.80 7.33
C VAL A 150 -13.80 12.74 6.41
N GLN A 151 -13.02 12.29 5.42
CA GLN A 151 -13.51 11.36 4.40
C GLN A 151 -12.39 10.47 3.87
N ILE A 152 -12.73 9.22 3.54
CA ILE A 152 -11.90 8.27 2.81
C ILE A 152 -12.62 7.92 1.51
N ASN A 153 -11.91 7.99 0.39
CA ASN A 153 -12.39 7.52 -0.91
C ASN A 153 -11.62 6.27 -1.30
N VAL A 154 -12.31 5.21 -1.69
CA VAL A 154 -11.70 4.04 -2.32
C VAL A 154 -12.12 4.02 -3.78
N ALA A 155 -11.20 4.38 -4.66
CA ALA A 155 -11.39 4.44 -6.09
C ALA A 155 -10.82 3.19 -6.78
N THR A 156 -11.61 2.64 -7.69
CA THR A 156 -11.25 1.48 -8.51
C THR A 156 -11.63 1.74 -9.98
N PRO A 157 -11.24 0.87 -10.93
CA PRO A 157 -11.70 0.99 -12.30
C PRO A 157 -13.24 0.90 -12.46
N LEU A 158 -13.95 0.35 -11.46
CA LEU A 158 -15.40 0.17 -11.47
C LEU A 158 -16.16 1.33 -10.81
N GLY A 159 -15.45 2.24 -10.14
CA GLY A 159 -16.04 3.39 -9.46
C GLY A 159 -15.38 3.70 -8.12
N THR A 160 -15.91 4.75 -7.47
CA THR A 160 -15.41 5.24 -6.17
C THR A 160 -16.47 5.03 -5.08
N ARG A 161 -16.04 4.52 -3.94
CA ARG A 161 -16.84 4.48 -2.70
C ARG A 161 -16.30 5.51 -1.72
N ILE A 162 -17.22 6.17 -1.01
CA ILE A 162 -16.92 7.27 -0.10
C ILE A 162 -17.38 6.88 1.30
N PHE A 163 -16.50 7.09 2.28
CA PHE A 163 -16.75 6.86 3.70
C PHE A 163 -16.45 8.15 4.45
N ARG A 164 -17.37 8.59 5.31
CA ARG A 164 -17.28 9.86 6.03
C ARG A 164 -17.21 9.64 7.53
N ARG A 165 -16.74 10.66 8.23
CA ARG A 165 -16.84 10.75 9.69
C ARG A 165 -18.29 10.55 10.11
N GLY A 166 -18.53 9.57 10.98
CA GLY A 166 -19.87 9.20 11.46
C GLY A 166 -20.47 7.97 10.78
N ASP A 167 -19.90 7.52 9.66
CA ASP A 167 -20.29 6.25 9.04
C ASP A 167 -19.87 5.06 9.91
N ALA A 168 -20.54 3.93 9.71
CA ALA A 168 -20.14 2.68 10.35
C ALA A 168 -18.70 2.29 9.94
N PRO A 169 -17.91 1.68 10.83
CA PRO A 169 -16.56 1.24 10.50
C PRO A 169 -16.54 0.30 9.30
N ILE A 170 -15.55 0.47 8.42
CA ILE A 170 -15.40 -0.37 7.23
C ILE A 170 -15.04 -1.80 7.67
N ARG A 171 -15.92 -2.76 7.35
CA ARG A 171 -15.66 -4.18 7.63
C ARG A 171 -14.75 -4.78 6.56
N PRO A 172 -13.96 -5.81 6.88
CA PRO A 172 -13.13 -6.51 5.90
C PRO A 172 -13.92 -7.06 4.71
N THR A 173 -15.14 -7.56 4.94
CA THR A 173 -16.03 -8.06 3.88
C THR A 173 -16.42 -6.95 2.92
N ASP A 174 -16.75 -5.78 3.44
CA ASP A 174 -17.19 -4.64 2.65
C ASP A 174 -15.99 -4.11 1.84
N ALA A 175 -14.84 -3.94 2.49
CA ALA A 175 -13.60 -3.54 1.82
C ALA A 175 -13.23 -4.48 0.66
N ALA A 176 -13.37 -5.80 0.84
CA ALA A 176 -13.08 -6.79 -0.21
C ALA A 176 -14.00 -6.68 -1.44
N THR A 177 -15.25 -6.22 -1.27
CA THR A 177 -16.14 -5.96 -2.41
C THR A 177 -15.82 -4.65 -3.15
N ILE A 178 -15.16 -3.73 -2.46
CA ILE A 178 -14.86 -2.38 -2.98
C ILE A 178 -13.53 -2.38 -3.71
N CYS A 179 -12.50 -3.02 -3.14
CA CYS A 179 -11.19 -3.12 -3.74
C CYS A 179 -11.18 -4.14 -4.89
N SER A 180 -10.71 -3.71 -6.06
CA SER A 180 -10.58 -4.57 -7.24
C SER A 180 -9.43 -5.57 -7.09
N PRO A 181 -9.61 -6.84 -7.49
CA PRO A 181 -8.53 -7.82 -7.50
C PRO A 181 -7.47 -7.51 -8.56
N GLN A 182 -7.74 -6.62 -9.52
CA GLN A 182 -6.82 -6.26 -10.61
C GLN A 182 -5.64 -5.38 -10.17
N GLY A 183 -5.58 -4.99 -8.89
CA GLY A 183 -4.46 -4.20 -8.35
C GLY A 183 -4.40 -2.76 -8.86
N ARG A 184 -5.53 -2.22 -9.31
CA ARG A 184 -5.68 -0.85 -9.83
C ARG A 184 -6.46 0.04 -8.86
N ASN A 185 -6.20 -0.16 -7.57
CA ASN A 185 -6.92 0.54 -6.51
C ASN A 185 -6.20 1.81 -6.10
N ARG A 186 -6.99 2.81 -5.68
CA ARG A 186 -6.50 4.05 -5.07
C ARG A 186 -7.32 4.35 -3.83
N VAL A 187 -6.64 4.65 -2.73
CA VAL A 187 -7.24 5.09 -1.48
C VAL A 187 -6.89 6.56 -1.29
N GLU A 188 -7.89 7.39 -1.06
CA GLU A 188 -7.73 8.82 -0.87
C GLU A 188 -8.26 9.20 0.51
N VAL A 189 -7.61 10.14 1.18
CA VAL A 189 -7.97 10.67 2.48
C VAL A 189 -8.12 12.17 2.35
N LEU A 190 -9.30 12.68 2.70
CA LEU A 190 -9.63 14.09 2.67
C LEU A 190 -9.49 14.69 4.07
N PHE A 191 -8.62 15.68 4.18
CA PHE A 191 -8.41 16.47 5.37
C PHE A 191 -9.20 17.76 5.29
N ASP A 192 -9.85 18.09 6.40
CA ASP A 192 -10.49 19.38 6.60
C ASP A 192 -9.61 20.16 7.60
N PRO A 193 -8.93 21.23 7.15
CA PRO A 193 -8.05 22.03 8.01
C PRO A 193 -8.82 23.01 8.91
N THR A 194 -10.17 22.99 8.93
CA THR A 194 -11.01 23.90 9.72
C THR A 194 -11.23 23.49 11.17
#